data_AF-A0A060UM59-F1
#
_entry.id   AF-A0A060UM59-F1
#
_cell.length_a   1.000
_cell.length_b   1.000
_cell.length_c   1.000
_cell.angle_alpha   90.00
_cell.angle_beta   90.00
_cell.angle_gamma   90.00
#
_symmetry.space_group_name_H-M   'P 1'
#
loop_
_entity.id
_entity.type
_entity.pdbx_description
1 polymer ?
#
loop_
_entity_poly.entity_id
_entity_poly.type
_entity_poly.pdbx_seq_one_letter_code
_entity_poly.pdbx_strand_id
1 'polypeptide(L)'
;MAKEIEWFIFIKDTDKKLFSLAGPVQGNLVDDWIDAVVREQEAGRELSCQEVTTEQLAECRTHALRHGLSETDSNQIITSPRDRSNDYLGKLPNYASKADRARVVQLLCKGKCGSVRWAEINKPYPGKDALRSSKMGEYKATCLRCGSTTQDNYNWYR
;
A
#
# COMPACT_ATOMS: atom_id res chain seq x y z
N MET A 1 11.20 7.73 -26.21
CA MET A 1 10.78 7.10 -24.93
C MET A 1 10.84 8.20 -23.89
N ALA A 2 9.72 8.59 -23.29
CA ALA A 2 9.73 9.59 -22.22
C ALA A 2 10.42 8.97 -20.99
N LYS A 3 11.32 9.72 -20.35
CA LYS A 3 11.92 9.31 -19.08
C LYS A 3 10.78 9.31 -18.05
N GLU A 4 10.46 8.17 -17.47
CA GLU A 4 9.54 8.13 -16.33
C GLU A 4 10.16 8.95 -15.20
N ILE A 5 9.41 9.91 -14.67
CA ILE A 5 9.86 10.76 -13.57
C ILE A 5 9.81 9.89 -12.31
N GLU A 6 10.98 9.64 -11.71
CA GLU A 6 11.08 8.97 -10.43
C GLU A 6 10.81 9.98 -9.30
N TRP A 7 9.87 9.63 -8.43
CA TRP A 7 9.50 10.43 -7.26
C TRP A 7 10.11 9.84 -6.00
N PHE A 8 10.49 10.71 -5.09
CA PHE A 8 10.99 10.35 -3.77
C PHE A 8 10.25 11.18 -2.73
N ILE A 9 10.18 10.65 -1.52
CA ILE A 9 9.52 11.28 -0.37
C ILE A 9 10.60 11.65 0.64
N PHE A 10 10.83 12.95 0.80
CA PHE A 10 11.68 13.49 1.85
C PHE A 10 10.86 13.64 3.12
N ILE A 11 11.24 12.91 4.17
CA ILE A 11 10.60 12.95 5.47
C ILE A 11 11.59 13.52 6.47
N LYS A 12 11.16 14.51 7.23
CA LYS A 12 11.95 15.16 8.28
C LYS A 12 11.25 14.98 9.61
N ASP A 13 12.00 14.56 10.62
CA ASP A 13 11.61 14.51 12.02
C ASP A 13 12.40 15.54 12.81
N THR A 14 11.74 16.63 13.19
CA THR A 14 12.36 17.73 13.91
C THR A 14 12.66 17.34 15.36
N ASP A 15 11.79 16.56 15.99
CA ASP A 15 11.93 16.12 17.38
C ASP A 15 13.19 15.27 17.57
N LYS A 16 13.41 14.31 16.67
CA LYS A 16 14.55 13.38 16.73
C LYS A 16 15.77 13.85 15.95
N LYS A 17 15.68 14.97 15.23
CA LYS A 17 16.70 15.45 14.28
C LYS A 17 17.09 14.38 13.26
N LEU A 18 16.08 13.70 12.70
CA LEU A 18 16.27 12.64 11.70
C LEU A 18 15.66 13.05 10.36
N PHE A 19 16.22 12.57 9.26
CA PHE A 19 15.55 12.65 7.96
C PHE A 19 15.70 11.36 7.18
N SER A 20 14.80 11.14 6.23
CA SER A 20 14.87 10.02 5.31
C SER A 20 14.44 10.45 3.90
N LEU A 21 14.95 9.74 2.91
CA LEU A 21 14.58 9.85 1.50
C LEU A 21 14.03 8.49 1.07
N ALA A 22 12.72 8.35 1.06
CA ALA A 22 12.05 7.11 0.65
C ALA A 22 11.75 7.12 -0.85
N GLY A 23 12.14 6.06 -1.55
CA GLY A 23 11.83 5.89 -2.97
C GLY A 23 12.84 5.01 -3.72
N PRO A 24 12.70 4.89 -5.05
CA PRO A 24 11.70 5.56 -5.88
C PRO A 24 10.26 5.09 -5.59
N VAL A 25 9.31 6.01 -5.66
CA VAL A 25 7.88 5.79 -5.40
C VAL A 25 7.09 6.07 -6.68
N GLN A 26 6.07 5.26 -6.97
CA GLN A 26 5.14 5.55 -8.06
C GLN A 26 4.24 6.73 -7.68
N GLY A 27 3.94 7.63 -8.62
CA GLY A 27 3.20 8.86 -8.32
C GLY A 27 1.85 8.65 -7.61
N ASN A 28 1.15 7.55 -7.92
CA ASN A 28 -0.11 7.19 -7.27
C ASN A 28 0.03 6.68 -5.83
N LEU A 29 1.26 6.48 -5.33
CA LEU A 29 1.56 6.05 -3.96
C LEU A 29 2.11 7.21 -3.11
N VAL A 30 2.34 8.39 -3.68
CA VAL A 30 2.82 9.59 -2.94
C VAL A 30 1.85 9.97 -1.83
N ASP A 31 0.54 9.97 -2.12
CA ASP A 31 -0.51 10.29 -1.15
C ASP A 31 -0.48 9.33 0.07
N ASP A 32 -0.15 8.05 -0.13
CA ASP A 32 -0.09 7.08 0.96
C ASP A 32 1.06 7.40 1.94
N TRP A 33 2.18 7.94 1.45
CA TRP A 33 3.30 8.42 2.27
C TRP A 33 2.94 9.68 3.04
N ILE A 34 2.25 10.62 2.38
CA ILE A 34 1.76 11.84 3.03
C ILE A 34 0.79 11.48 4.16
N ASP A 35 -0.19 10.60 3.89
CA ASP A 35 -1.14 10.09 4.88
C ASP A 35 -0.44 9.43 6.09
N ALA A 36 0.67 8.72 5.85
CA ALA A 36 1.46 8.11 6.93
C ALA A 36 2.14 9.15 7.83
N VAL A 37 2.65 10.24 7.25
CA VAL A 37 3.21 11.35 8.03
C VAL A 37 2.10 12.11 8.77
N VAL A 38 0.96 12.36 8.14
CA VAL A 38 -0.19 13.04 8.77
C VAL A 38 -0.66 12.29 10.02
N ARG A 39 -0.76 10.96 9.98
CA ARG A 39 -1.12 10.16 11.17
C ARG A 39 -0.15 10.34 12.33
N GLU A 40 1.14 10.45 12.05
CA GLU A 40 2.17 10.67 13.08
C GLU A 40 2.14 12.12 13.61
N GLN A 41 1.81 13.09 12.75
CA GLN A 41 1.55 14.47 13.16
C GLN A 41 0.32 14.57 14.08
N GLU A 42 -0.77 13.88 13.75
CA GLU A 42 -1.96 13.77 14.60
C GLU A 42 -1.67 13.10 15.94
N ALA A 43 -0.68 12.20 15.99
CA ALA A 43 -0.17 11.60 17.22
C ALA A 43 0.77 12.53 18.02
N GLY A 44 1.02 13.76 17.54
CA GLY A 44 1.76 14.81 18.24
C GLY A 44 3.24 14.93 17.90
N ARG A 45 3.72 14.27 16.83
CA ARG A 45 5.12 14.39 16.39
C ARG A 45 5.33 15.55 15.42
N GLU A 46 6.44 16.26 15.54
CA GLU A 46 6.81 17.35 14.63
C GLU A 46 7.52 16.81 13.38
N LEU A 47 6.73 16.23 12.48
CA LEU A 47 7.20 15.71 11.19
C LEU A 47 6.85 16.65 10.03
N SER A 48 7.62 16.60 8.95
CA SER A 48 7.25 17.18 7.65
C SER A 48 7.58 16.24 6.51
N CYS A 49 6.76 16.27 5.46
CA CYS A 49 6.88 15.44 4.27
C CYS A 49 6.90 16.32 3.02
N GLN A 50 7.75 16.00 2.05
CA GLN A 50 7.79 16.66 0.75
C GLN A 50 8.09 15.65 -0.36
N GLU A 51 7.37 15.77 -1.48
CA GLU A 51 7.71 15.07 -2.72
C GLU A 51 8.88 15.76 -3.42
N VAL A 52 9.87 14.98 -3.84
CA VAL A 52 11.08 15.46 -4.50
C VAL A 52 11.44 14.58 -5.68
N THR A 53 12.01 15.15 -6.72
CA THR A 53 12.51 14.42 -7.88
C THR A 53 13.96 13.98 -7.68
N THR A 54 14.46 13.08 -8.53
CA THR A 54 15.86 12.65 -8.52
C THR A 54 16.85 13.82 -8.55
N GLU A 55 16.52 14.90 -9.26
CA GLU A 55 17.36 16.09 -9.38
C GLU A 55 17.44 16.89 -8.07
N GLN A 56 16.40 16.83 -7.25
CA GLN A 56 16.29 17.56 -5.98
C GLN A 56 16.89 16.79 -4.78
N LEU A 57 17.11 15.47 -4.92
CA LEU A 57 17.61 14.61 -3.83
C LEU A 57 18.90 15.13 -3.18
N ALA A 58 19.89 15.49 -3.99
CA ALA A 58 21.19 15.94 -3.51
C ALA A 58 21.09 17.26 -2.73
N GLU A 59 20.22 18.16 -3.18
CA GLU A 59 19.96 19.44 -2.53
C GLU A 59 19.27 19.23 -1.18
N CYS A 60 18.18 18.45 -1.14
CA CYS A 60 17.45 18.14 0.09
C CYS A 60 18.35 17.46 1.13
N ARG A 61 19.16 16.48 0.70
CA ARG A 61 20.11 15.78 1.58
C ARG A 61 21.15 16.73 2.16
N THR A 62 21.75 17.57 1.32
CA THR A 62 22.75 18.55 1.76
C THR A 62 22.15 19.57 2.72
N HIS A 63 20.94 20.04 2.44
CA HIS A 63 20.21 20.96 3.30
C HIS A 63 19.93 20.32 4.68
N ALA A 64 19.40 19.09 4.73
CA ALA A 64 19.12 18.40 5.98
C ALA A 64 20.37 18.18 6.84
N LEU A 65 21.48 17.75 6.22
CA LEU A 65 22.76 17.56 6.90
C LEU A 65 23.31 18.88 7.46
N ARG A 66 23.19 19.99 6.72
CA ARG A 66 23.60 21.33 7.18
C ARG A 66 22.80 21.81 8.39
N HIS A 67 21.54 21.40 8.50
CA HIS A 67 20.69 21.70 9.65
C HIS A 67 20.90 20.73 10.83
N GLY A 68 21.89 19.83 10.75
CA GLY A 68 22.26 18.93 11.83
C GLY A 68 21.33 17.73 11.99
N LEU A 69 20.63 17.35 10.92
CA LEU A 69 19.83 16.13 10.91
C LEU A 69 20.67 14.94 10.45
N SER A 70 20.39 13.77 11.04
CA SER A 70 21.01 12.50 10.65
C SER A 70 20.10 11.73 9.70
N GLU A 71 20.69 11.16 8.66
CA GLU A 71 19.95 10.33 7.72
C GLU A 71 19.65 8.96 8.33
N THR A 72 18.43 8.47 8.12
CA THR A 72 18.00 7.15 8.56
C THR A 72 17.04 6.51 7.56
N ASP A 73 16.72 5.24 7.78
CA ASP A 73 15.66 4.55 7.04
C ASP A 73 14.29 5.13 7.40
N SER A 74 13.44 5.27 6.39
CA SER A 74 12.09 5.78 6.53
C SER A 74 11.27 5.02 7.57
N ASN A 75 11.50 3.71 7.73
CA ASN A 75 10.83 2.85 8.70
C ASN A 75 11.16 3.20 10.17
N GLN A 76 12.24 3.95 10.42
CA GLN A 76 12.59 4.44 11.75
C GLN A 76 11.88 5.77 12.06
N ILE A 77 11.40 6.47 11.04
CA ILE A 77 10.66 7.73 11.20
C ILE A 77 9.16 7.45 11.22
N ILE A 78 8.64 6.75 10.22
CA ILE A 78 7.21 6.42 10.09
C ILE A 78 7.03 4.95 9.72
N THR A 79 5.83 4.43 9.95
CA THR A 79 5.47 3.12 9.37
C THR A 79 5.32 3.28 7.85
N SER A 80 6.17 2.62 7.06
CA SER A 80 6.09 2.66 5.60
C SER A 80 4.68 2.30 5.13
N PRO A 81 4.10 3.06 4.20
CA PRO A 81 2.78 2.75 3.69
C PRO A 81 2.75 1.37 3.03
N ARG A 82 1.61 0.67 3.16
CA ARG A 82 1.41 -0.59 2.45
C ARG A 82 1.40 -0.32 0.94
N ASP A 83 2.06 -1.18 0.17
CA ASP A 83 1.91 -1.20 -1.28
C ASP A 83 0.44 -1.45 -1.67
N ARG A 84 -0.18 -0.42 -2.26
CA ARG A 84 -1.55 -0.41 -2.80
C ARG A 84 -1.61 -0.56 -4.31
N SER A 85 -0.48 -0.80 -5.00
CA SER A 85 -0.45 -1.03 -6.45
C SER A 85 -1.40 -2.15 -6.88
N ASN A 86 -1.58 -3.13 -5.99
CA ASN A 86 -2.48 -4.26 -6.13
C ASN A 86 -3.85 -4.03 -5.47
N ASP A 87 -4.32 -2.82 -5.25
CA ASP A 87 -5.68 -2.56 -4.74
C ASP A 87 -6.71 -2.55 -5.88
N TYR A 88 -7.95 -2.97 -5.59
CA TYR A 88 -9.00 -2.99 -6.60
C TYR A 88 -9.67 -1.61 -6.78
N LEU A 89 -9.39 -0.98 -7.93
CA LEU A 89 -9.89 0.35 -8.30
C LEU A 89 -11.29 0.35 -8.96
N GLY A 90 -11.83 -0.82 -9.34
CA GLY A 90 -13.11 -0.90 -10.06
C GLY A 90 -14.34 -0.66 -9.18
N LYS A 91 -15.56 -0.73 -9.74
CA LYS A 91 -16.79 -0.58 -8.95
C LYS A 91 -17.20 -1.89 -8.30
N LEU A 92 -17.34 -1.91 -6.97
CA LEU A 92 -17.91 -3.05 -6.25
C LEU A 92 -19.44 -2.98 -6.24
N PRO A 93 -20.14 -4.13 -6.34
CA PRO A 93 -21.58 -4.17 -6.17
C PRO A 93 -21.98 -3.86 -4.73
N ASN A 94 -23.24 -3.46 -4.51
CA ASN A 94 -23.72 -3.00 -3.20
C ASN A 94 -23.42 -3.99 -2.06
N TYR A 95 -23.56 -5.29 -2.30
CA TYR A 95 -23.29 -6.32 -1.28
C TYR A 95 -21.80 -6.44 -0.89
N ALA A 96 -20.88 -5.91 -1.71
CA ALA A 96 -19.44 -5.92 -1.47
C ALA A 96 -18.87 -4.50 -1.27
N SER A 97 -19.73 -3.47 -1.26
CA SER A 97 -19.31 -2.07 -1.25
C SER A 97 -18.43 -1.66 -0.07
N LYS A 98 -18.57 -2.35 1.07
CA LYS A 98 -17.81 -2.11 2.31
C LYS A 98 -16.53 -2.94 2.43
N ALA A 99 -16.24 -3.81 1.47
CA ALA A 99 -15.08 -4.69 1.54
C ALA A 99 -13.78 -3.91 1.33
N ASP A 100 -12.71 -4.39 1.97
CA ASP A 100 -11.38 -3.80 1.80
C ASP A 100 -10.89 -4.04 0.37
N ARG A 101 -10.65 -2.95 -0.38
CA ARG A 101 -10.19 -2.97 -1.78
C ARG A 101 -8.85 -3.69 -1.95
N ALA A 102 -8.04 -3.72 -0.89
CA ALA A 102 -6.80 -4.47 -0.85
C ALA A 102 -7.04 -5.98 -0.90
N ARG A 103 -8.19 -6.44 -0.40
CA ARG A 103 -8.47 -7.84 -0.08
C ARG A 103 -9.61 -8.43 -0.91
N VAL A 104 -10.13 -7.73 -1.90
CA VAL A 104 -11.21 -8.29 -2.74
C VAL A 104 -10.68 -9.18 -3.85
N VAL A 105 -11.39 -10.26 -4.16
CA VAL A 105 -11.19 -11.11 -5.35
C VAL A 105 -12.56 -11.60 -5.86
N GLN A 106 -12.62 -12.02 -7.11
CA GLN A 106 -13.72 -12.79 -7.66
C GLN A 106 -13.41 -14.28 -7.60
N LEU A 107 -14.39 -15.09 -7.19
CA LEU A 107 -14.30 -16.53 -7.18
C LEU A 107 -15.64 -17.19 -7.50
N LEU A 108 -15.60 -18.43 -7.98
CA LEU A 108 -16.79 -19.27 -8.08
C LEU A 108 -17.21 -19.74 -6.68
N CYS A 109 -18.30 -19.18 -6.16
CA CYS A 109 -18.79 -19.53 -4.83
C CYS A 109 -19.57 -20.84 -4.86
N LYS A 110 -18.91 -21.95 -4.53
CA LYS A 110 -19.51 -23.30 -4.42
C LYS A 110 -20.42 -23.50 -3.20
N GLY A 111 -20.53 -22.49 -2.31
CA GLY A 111 -21.49 -22.47 -1.22
C GLY A 111 -22.90 -22.11 -1.69
N LYS A 112 -23.58 -21.22 -0.97
CA LYS A 112 -25.00 -20.90 -1.22
C LYS A 112 -25.28 -20.10 -2.51
N CYS A 113 -24.27 -19.56 -3.18
CA CYS A 113 -24.48 -18.72 -4.36
C CYS A 113 -24.50 -19.48 -5.70
N GLY A 114 -23.71 -20.56 -5.82
CA GLY A 114 -23.58 -21.32 -7.07
C GLY A 114 -23.03 -20.56 -8.28
N SER A 115 -22.44 -19.38 -8.07
CA SER A 115 -22.01 -18.48 -9.15
C SER A 115 -20.77 -17.67 -8.76
N VAL A 116 -20.19 -16.96 -9.73
CA VAL A 116 -19.09 -16.02 -9.46
C VAL A 116 -19.57 -14.89 -8.54
N ARG A 117 -18.81 -14.63 -7.48
CA ARG A 117 -19.06 -13.58 -6.50
C ARG A 117 -17.76 -12.94 -6.05
N TRP A 118 -17.91 -11.72 -5.57
CA TRP A 118 -16.86 -11.01 -4.82
C TRP A 118 -16.70 -11.66 -3.45
N ALA A 119 -15.45 -11.84 -3.07
CA ALA A 119 -15.01 -12.40 -1.81
C ALA A 119 -13.88 -11.55 -1.23
N GLU A 120 -13.70 -11.63 0.08
CA GLU A 120 -12.60 -10.99 0.79
C GLU A 120 -11.59 -12.05 1.24
N ILE A 121 -10.32 -11.84 0.92
CA ILE A 121 -9.21 -12.68 1.35
C ILE A 121 -8.65 -12.23 2.69
N ASN A 122 -8.09 -13.18 3.44
CA ASN A 122 -7.50 -12.97 4.76
C ASN A 122 -6.24 -12.08 4.78
N LYS A 123 -5.68 -11.74 3.62
CA LYS A 123 -4.45 -10.94 3.43
C LYS A 123 -4.62 -9.99 2.24
N PRO A 124 -3.83 -8.92 2.11
CA PRO A 124 -3.80 -8.13 0.88
C PRO A 124 -3.53 -8.99 -0.35
N TYR A 125 -4.15 -8.63 -1.48
CA TYR A 125 -3.98 -9.33 -2.74
C TYR A 125 -2.56 -9.14 -3.26
N PRO A 126 -1.80 -10.23 -3.46
CA PRO A 126 -0.38 -10.14 -3.80
C PRO A 126 -0.12 -9.93 -5.30
N GLY A 127 -1.17 -9.76 -6.12
CA GLY A 127 -1.08 -9.88 -7.57
C GLY A 127 -1.45 -11.28 -8.06
N LYS A 128 -1.78 -11.39 -9.36
CA LYS A 128 -2.34 -12.62 -9.94
C LYS A 128 -1.36 -13.80 -9.88
N ASP A 129 -0.11 -13.57 -10.25
CA ASP A 129 0.89 -14.63 -10.35
C ASP A 129 1.32 -15.13 -8.97
N ALA A 130 1.55 -14.21 -8.04
CA ALA A 130 1.85 -14.54 -6.65
C ALA A 130 0.68 -15.27 -5.97
N LEU A 131 -0.57 -14.83 -6.21
CA LEU A 131 -1.73 -15.52 -5.67
C LEU A 131 -1.82 -16.95 -6.20
N ARG A 132 -1.55 -17.19 -7.48
CA ARG A 132 -1.61 -18.54 -8.09
C ARG A 132 -0.48 -19.48 -7.63
N SER A 133 0.70 -18.93 -7.33
CA SER A 133 1.85 -19.72 -6.87
C SER A 133 1.86 -19.96 -5.35
N SER A 134 0.96 -19.30 -4.61
CA SER A 134 0.83 -19.44 -3.16
C SER A 134 0.36 -20.85 -2.78
N LYS A 135 0.81 -21.33 -1.60
CA LYS A 135 0.46 -22.67 -1.10
C LYS A 135 -1.03 -22.73 -0.77
N MET A 136 -1.66 -23.87 -1.05
CA MET A 136 -3.07 -24.10 -0.68
C MET A 136 -3.28 -23.86 0.82
N GLY A 137 -4.31 -23.10 1.19
CA GLY A 137 -4.60 -22.75 2.59
C GLY A 137 -3.88 -21.51 3.13
N GLU A 138 -2.86 -21.00 2.44
CA GLU A 138 -2.19 -19.74 2.81
C GLU A 138 -3.15 -18.54 2.69
N TYR A 139 -3.92 -18.55 1.60
CA TYR A 139 -5.00 -17.61 1.37
C TYR A 139 -6.34 -18.30 1.59
N LYS A 140 -7.24 -17.58 2.26
CA LYS A 140 -8.63 -17.98 2.49
C LYS A 140 -9.51 -16.85 2.01
N ALA A 141 -10.49 -17.15 1.16
CA ALA A 141 -11.44 -16.16 0.65
C ALA A 141 -12.84 -16.44 1.19
N THR A 142 -13.48 -15.42 1.74
CA THR A 142 -14.85 -15.48 2.26
C THR A 142 -15.79 -14.74 1.32
N CYS A 143 -16.79 -15.43 0.77
CA CYS A 143 -17.78 -14.83 -0.11
C CYS A 143 -18.53 -13.71 0.60
N LEU A 144 -18.45 -12.48 0.07
CA LEU A 144 -19.09 -11.30 0.67
C LEU A 144 -20.62 -11.34 0.59
N ARG A 145 -21.18 -12.25 -0.20
CA ARG A 145 -22.64 -12.41 -0.33
C ARG A 145 -23.22 -13.43 0.66
N CYS A 146 -22.56 -14.57 0.85
CA CYS A 146 -23.12 -15.69 1.63
C CYS A 146 -22.25 -16.16 2.80
N GLY A 147 -21.06 -15.60 2.98
CA GLY A 147 -20.15 -15.92 4.09
C GLY A 147 -19.42 -17.25 3.97
N SER A 148 -19.58 -18.01 2.87
CA SER A 148 -18.85 -19.26 2.67
C SER A 148 -17.37 -19.00 2.39
N THR A 149 -16.49 -19.75 3.06
CA THR A 149 -15.03 -19.62 2.91
C THR A 149 -14.47 -20.74 2.04
N THR A 150 -13.51 -20.41 1.17
CA THR A 150 -12.72 -21.36 0.38
C THR A 150 -11.22 -21.09 0.55
N GLN A 151 -10.40 -22.10 0.27
CA GLN A 151 -8.94 -22.07 0.36
C GLN A 151 -8.27 -22.42 -0.97
N ASP A 152 -9.06 -22.73 -2.00
CA ASP A 152 -8.61 -23.05 -3.36
C ASP A 152 -8.50 -21.76 -4.18
N ASN A 153 -7.28 -21.23 -4.24
CA ASN A 153 -6.88 -19.98 -4.88
C ASN A 153 -6.64 -20.09 -6.40
N TYR A 154 -6.70 -21.28 -7.00
CA TYR A 154 -6.31 -21.48 -8.41
C TYR A 154 -7.19 -20.70 -9.41
N ASN A 155 -8.45 -20.46 -9.04
CA ASN A 155 -9.44 -19.80 -9.90
C ASN A 155 -9.92 -18.45 -9.33
N TRP A 156 -9.11 -17.78 -8.51
CA TRP A 156 -9.41 -16.42 -8.05
C TRP A 156 -8.80 -15.39 -9.00
N TYR A 157 -9.54 -14.32 -9.26
CA TYR A 157 -9.13 -13.26 -10.19
C TYR A 157 -9.76 -11.93 -9.80
N ARG A 158 -9.46 -10.88 -10.57
CA ARG A 158 -10.02 -9.54 -10.45
C ARG A 158 -10.40 -9.00 -11.81
#